data_AF-A0A382D3E7-F1
#
_entry.id   AF-A0A382D3E7-F1
#
_cell.length_a   1.000
_cell.length_b   1.000
_cell.length_c   1.000
_cell.angle_alpha   90.00
_cell.angle_beta   90.00
_cell.angle_gamma   90.00
#
_symmetry.space_group_name_H-M   'P 1'
#
loop_
_entity.id
_entity.type
_entity.pdbx_description
1 polymer ?
#
loop_
_entity_poly.entity_id
_entity_poly.type
_entity_poly.pdbx_seq_one_letter_code
_entity_poly.pdbx_strand_id
1 'polypeptide(L)'
;MLAQRNKLANYLRVFQSVLVIVLIFFLSSESFSNSPNKFNQLVLAKNFLESKFGVRSVECFPFKENIGFTEDQIPLIEQCLAGVQLFKSALDKVPKPEILSVGISTRFLRTGGFKTVLIPWDASLGEVVSFLREKVSKVEQDHFLEKISILKSKINRKFRIFSLYCS
;
A
#
# COMPACT_ATOMS: atom_id res chain seq x y z
N MET A 1 -24.52 -45.39 47.81
CA MET A 1 -25.22 -44.47 46.87
C MET A 1 -24.94 -42.97 47.13
N LEU A 2 -24.75 -42.50 48.36
CA LEU A 2 -24.51 -41.05 48.62
C LEU A 2 -23.19 -40.49 48.03
N ALA A 3 -22.10 -41.25 48.07
CA ALA A 3 -20.78 -40.78 47.63
C ALA A 3 -20.67 -40.54 46.10
N GLN A 4 -21.38 -41.33 45.27
CA GLN A 4 -21.45 -41.13 43.82
C GLN A 4 -22.26 -39.88 43.45
N ARG A 5 -23.29 -39.54 44.23
CA ARG A 5 -24.16 -38.38 44.00
C ARG A 5 -23.42 -37.06 44.22
N ASN A 6 -22.55 -37.00 45.22
CA ASN A 6 -21.71 -35.83 45.50
C ASN A 6 -20.59 -35.63 44.45
N LYS A 7 -20.03 -36.73 43.92
CA LYS A 7 -19.06 -36.67 42.81
C LYS A 7 -19.69 -36.13 41.53
N LEU A 8 -20.89 -36.58 41.17
CA LEU A 8 -21.66 -36.10 40.03
C LEU A 8 -22.05 -34.62 40.18
N ALA A 9 -22.51 -34.21 41.37
CA ALA A 9 -22.83 -32.81 41.65
C ALA A 9 -21.61 -31.88 41.52
N ASN A 10 -20.44 -32.31 42.02
CA ASN A 10 -19.20 -31.55 41.85
C ASN A 10 -18.72 -31.49 40.39
N TYR A 11 -18.88 -32.57 39.62
CA TYR A 11 -18.52 -32.59 38.21
C TYR A 11 -19.42 -31.65 37.39
N LEU A 12 -20.73 -31.65 37.67
CA LEU A 12 -21.69 -30.76 37.03
C LEU A 12 -21.39 -29.28 37.35
N ARG A 13 -20.98 -29.00 38.60
CA ARG A 13 -20.63 -27.64 39.06
C ARG A 13 -19.34 -27.13 38.41
N VAL A 14 -18.31 -27.97 38.30
CA VAL A 14 -17.07 -27.63 37.59
C VAL A 14 -17.33 -27.45 36.11
N PHE A 15 -18.13 -28.31 35.49
CA PHE A 15 -18.47 -28.21 34.07
C PHE A 15 -19.27 -26.93 33.77
N GLN A 16 -20.23 -26.56 34.63
CA GLN A 16 -20.94 -25.28 34.51
C GLN A 16 -19.99 -24.09 34.65
N SER A 17 -19.06 -24.10 35.62
CA SER A 17 -18.09 -23.02 35.78
C SER A 17 -17.18 -22.88 34.56
N VAL A 18 -16.70 -23.99 34.00
CA VAL A 18 -15.86 -23.99 32.79
C VAL A 18 -16.65 -23.50 31.58
N LEU A 19 -17.91 -23.94 31.41
CA LEU A 19 -18.77 -23.52 30.32
C LEU A 19 -19.06 -22.01 30.38
N VAL A 20 -19.33 -21.47 31.58
CA VAL A 20 -19.54 -20.03 31.80
C VAL A 20 -18.27 -19.24 31.48
N ILE A 21 -17.09 -19.72 31.89
CA ILE A 21 -15.82 -19.08 31.57
C ILE A 21 -15.58 -19.06 30.05
N VAL A 22 -15.81 -20.19 29.37
CA VAL A 22 -15.68 -20.29 27.91
C VAL A 22 -16.65 -19.34 27.20
N LEU A 23 -17.92 -19.28 27.64
CA LEU A 23 -18.91 -18.34 27.12
C LEU A 23 -18.51 -16.88 27.33
N ILE A 24 -17.95 -16.53 28.49
CA ILE A 24 -17.42 -15.19 28.76
C ILE A 24 -16.26 -14.90 27.80
N PHE A 25 -15.33 -15.83 27.56
CA PHE A 25 -14.25 -15.62 26.58
C PHE A 25 -14.75 -15.45 25.15
N PHE A 26 -15.82 -16.15 24.74
CA PHE A 26 -16.42 -15.96 23.42
C PHE A 26 -17.21 -14.64 23.31
N LEU A 27 -17.89 -14.22 24.37
CA LEU A 27 -18.65 -12.95 24.45
C LEU A 27 -17.74 -11.73 24.65
N SER A 28 -16.54 -11.92 25.20
CA SER A 28 -15.51 -10.89 25.41
C SER A 28 -14.58 -10.74 24.22
N SER A 29 -14.97 -11.25 23.04
CA SER A 29 -14.40 -10.75 21.80
C SER A 29 -14.91 -9.32 21.62
N GLU A 30 -14.28 -8.38 22.33
CA GLU A 30 -14.35 -6.98 22.00
C GLU A 30 -13.96 -6.89 20.53
N SER A 31 -14.96 -6.75 19.66
CA SER A 31 -14.71 -6.17 18.36
C SER A 31 -14.14 -4.81 18.71
N PHE A 32 -12.87 -4.57 18.41
CA PHE A 32 -12.32 -3.23 18.38
C PHE A 32 -13.14 -2.43 17.37
N SER A 33 -14.26 -1.88 17.84
CA SER A 33 -15.07 -0.86 17.22
C SER A 33 -14.31 0.46 17.36
N ASN A 34 -13.11 0.50 16.79
CA ASN A 34 -12.48 1.75 16.44
C ASN A 34 -12.70 1.86 14.93
N SER A 35 -13.45 2.87 14.49
CA SER A 35 -13.39 3.30 13.08
C SER A 35 -11.92 3.17 12.64
N PRO A 36 -11.59 2.38 11.60
CA PRO A 36 -10.21 2.05 11.31
C PRO A 36 -9.44 3.37 11.21
N ASN A 37 -8.43 3.57 12.05
CA ASN A 37 -7.68 4.81 12.04
C ASN A 37 -7.11 5.03 10.61
N LYS A 38 -6.87 6.28 10.23
CA LYS A 38 -6.50 6.62 8.84
C LYS A 38 -5.25 5.86 8.37
N PHE A 39 -4.34 5.55 9.29
CA PHE A 39 -3.19 4.70 9.04
C PHE A 39 -3.58 3.27 8.65
N ASN A 40 -4.49 2.62 9.39
CA ASN A 40 -4.99 1.30 9.04
C ASN A 40 -5.72 1.30 7.70
N GLN A 41 -6.51 2.33 7.41
CA GLN A 41 -7.15 2.49 6.09
C GLN A 41 -6.10 2.60 4.97
N LEU A 42 -5.01 3.30 5.21
CA LEU A 42 -3.89 3.42 4.26
C LEU A 42 -3.19 2.08 4.04
N VAL A 43 -2.95 1.30 5.11
CA VAL A 43 -2.38 -0.06 5.01
C VAL A 43 -3.30 -0.97 4.18
N LEU A 44 -4.60 -0.95 4.44
CA LEU A 44 -5.58 -1.74 3.68
C LEU A 44 -5.63 -1.31 2.20
N ALA A 45 -5.58 0.00 1.94
CA ALA A 45 -5.56 0.53 0.58
C ALA A 45 -4.28 0.13 -0.17
N LYS A 46 -3.12 0.14 0.49
CA LYS A 46 -1.86 -0.36 -0.06
C LYS A 46 -1.95 -1.84 -0.42
N ASN A 47 -2.43 -2.68 0.50
CA ASN A 47 -2.58 -4.12 0.26
C ASN A 47 -3.54 -4.40 -0.91
N PHE A 48 -4.60 -3.60 -1.04
CA PHE A 48 -5.51 -3.67 -2.18
C PHE A 48 -4.82 -3.30 -3.50
N LEU A 49 -4.03 -2.23 -3.52
CA LEU A 49 -3.29 -1.81 -4.71
C LEU A 49 -2.28 -2.88 -5.17
N GLU A 50 -1.59 -3.52 -4.22
CA GLU A 50 -0.66 -4.61 -4.51
C GLU A 50 -1.39 -5.83 -5.08
N SER A 51 -2.42 -6.31 -4.39
CA SER A 51 -3.16 -7.51 -4.80
C SER A 51 -3.92 -7.36 -6.12
N LYS A 52 -4.57 -6.22 -6.36
CA LYS A 52 -5.40 -6.01 -7.56
C LYS A 52 -4.62 -5.49 -8.75
N PHE A 53 -3.67 -4.59 -8.53
CA PHE A 53 -2.99 -3.86 -9.61
C PHE A 53 -1.48 -4.11 -9.69
N GLY A 54 -0.89 -4.84 -8.74
CA GLY A 54 0.55 -5.13 -8.72
C GLY A 54 1.43 -3.96 -8.28
N VAL A 55 0.86 -2.93 -7.65
CA VAL A 55 1.59 -1.79 -7.10
C VAL A 55 2.23 -2.18 -5.77
N ARG A 56 3.55 -2.41 -5.78
CA ARG A 56 4.31 -2.96 -4.64
C ARG A 56 4.73 -1.91 -3.62
N SER A 57 4.83 -0.66 -4.04
CA SER A 57 5.26 0.43 -3.18
C SER A 57 4.28 1.60 -3.25
N VAL A 58 3.98 2.14 -2.07
CA VAL A 58 3.26 3.39 -1.88
C VAL A 58 4.13 4.22 -0.96
N GLU A 59 4.59 5.37 -1.45
CA GLU A 59 5.42 6.30 -0.70
C GLU A 59 4.61 7.57 -0.42
N CYS A 60 4.47 7.92 0.86
CA CYS A 60 3.80 9.15 1.28
C CYS A 60 4.85 10.24 1.47
N PHE A 61 4.71 11.36 0.75
CA PHE A 61 5.57 12.54 0.84
C PHE A 61 7.07 12.29 0.54
N PRO A 62 7.43 11.67 -0.61
CA PRO A 62 8.82 11.36 -1.02
C PRO A 62 9.81 12.55 -1.02
N PHE A 63 9.31 13.78 -0.93
CA PHE A 63 10.13 15.00 -0.97
C PHE A 63 10.08 15.80 0.34
N LYS A 64 9.52 15.24 1.41
CA LYS A 64 9.43 15.91 2.71
C LYS A 64 10.61 15.49 3.58
N GLU A 65 11.53 16.42 3.78
CA GLU A 65 12.77 16.17 4.52
C GLU A 65 12.54 16.04 6.05
N ASN A 66 11.47 16.63 6.57
CA ASN A 66 11.15 16.63 8.00
C ASN A 66 9.88 15.81 8.28
N ILE A 67 10.06 14.52 8.63
CA ILE A 67 9.01 13.64 9.16
C ILE A 67 9.42 13.23 10.59
N GLY A 68 8.91 13.93 11.60
CA GLY A 68 8.99 13.55 13.04
C GLY A 68 7.83 12.68 13.52
N PHE A 69 7.61 12.53 14.83
CA PHE A 69 6.43 11.84 15.41
C PHE A 69 5.60 12.81 16.25
N THR A 70 4.83 13.68 15.59
CA THR A 70 4.08 14.76 16.24
C THR A 70 2.65 14.82 15.67
N GLU A 71 1.70 15.29 16.48
CA GLU A 71 0.24 15.33 16.15
C GLU A 71 -0.08 16.12 14.86
N ASP A 72 0.76 17.07 14.48
CA ASP A 72 0.70 17.85 13.23
C ASP A 72 0.91 17.01 11.97
N GLN A 73 1.21 15.72 12.09
CA GLN A 73 1.37 14.79 10.97
C GLN A 73 0.14 13.95 10.67
N ILE A 74 -0.90 14.00 11.50
CA ILE A 74 -2.19 13.38 11.20
C ILE A 74 -2.73 13.84 9.83
N PRO A 75 -2.68 15.14 9.46
CA PRO A 75 -3.10 15.60 8.13
C PRO A 75 -2.31 14.98 6.97
N LEU A 76 -1.04 14.61 7.19
CA LEU A 76 -0.23 13.96 6.16
C LEU A 76 -0.74 12.55 5.87
N ILE A 77 -1.07 11.79 6.91
CA ILE A 77 -1.65 10.44 6.71
C ILE A 77 -2.98 10.55 5.96
N GLU A 78 -3.80 11.56 6.27
CA GLU A 78 -5.07 11.81 5.59
C GLU A 78 -4.88 12.19 4.13
N GLN A 79 -3.96 13.10 3.83
CA GLN A 79 -3.62 13.51 2.47
C GLN A 79 -3.07 12.32 1.66
N CYS A 80 -2.17 11.52 2.26
CA CYS A 80 -1.66 10.34 1.58
C CYS A 80 -2.79 9.34 1.28
N LEU A 81 -3.67 9.08 2.25
CA LEU A 81 -4.82 8.23 2.05
C LEU A 81 -5.73 8.73 0.93
N ALA A 82 -6.00 10.05 0.88
CA ALA A 82 -6.79 10.66 -0.19
C ALA A 82 -6.15 10.43 -1.56
N GLY A 83 -4.85 10.66 -1.70
CA GLY A 83 -4.13 10.41 -2.95
C GLY A 83 -4.09 8.94 -3.34
N VAL A 84 -3.95 8.02 -2.39
CA VAL A 84 -4.02 6.57 -2.64
C VAL A 84 -5.41 6.16 -3.12
N GLN A 85 -6.47 6.69 -2.51
CA GLN A 85 -7.86 6.42 -2.92
C GLN A 85 -8.16 6.99 -4.31
N LEU A 86 -7.66 8.19 -4.60
CA LEU A 86 -7.72 8.80 -5.93
C LEU A 86 -7.02 7.93 -6.97
N PHE A 87 -5.79 7.51 -6.69
CA PHE A 87 -5.02 6.66 -7.59
C PHE A 87 -5.68 5.31 -7.83
N LYS A 88 -6.17 4.65 -6.78
CA LYS A 88 -6.99 3.43 -6.88
C LYS A 88 -8.17 3.63 -7.84
N SER A 89 -8.90 4.72 -7.67
CA SER A 89 -10.07 5.05 -8.50
C SER A 89 -9.69 5.33 -9.96
N ALA A 90 -8.51 5.90 -10.19
CA ALA A 90 -7.99 6.14 -11.54
C ALA A 90 -7.56 4.84 -12.23
N LEU A 91 -6.91 3.92 -11.50
CA LEU A 91 -6.48 2.61 -12.00
C LEU A 91 -7.65 1.75 -12.50
N ASP A 92 -8.81 1.85 -11.86
CA ASP A 92 -10.04 1.19 -12.32
C ASP A 92 -10.56 1.72 -13.66
N LYS A 93 -10.08 2.88 -14.13
CA LYS A 93 -10.53 3.56 -15.36
C LYS A 93 -9.52 3.52 -16.52
N VAL A 94 -8.39 2.86 -16.31
CA VAL A 94 -7.32 2.78 -17.31
C VAL A 94 -6.90 1.32 -17.56
N PRO A 95 -6.64 0.94 -18.82
CA PRO A 95 -6.20 -0.41 -19.13
C PRO A 95 -4.78 -0.65 -18.61
N LYS A 96 -4.66 -1.48 -17.57
CA LYS A 96 -3.42 -2.07 -16.99
C LYS A 96 -2.13 -1.26 -17.22
N PRO A 97 -1.94 -0.11 -16.53
CA PRO A 97 -0.83 0.82 -16.77
C PRO A 97 0.58 0.37 -16.29
N GLU A 98 0.76 -0.91 -15.91
CA GLU A 98 2.00 -1.50 -15.38
C GLU A 98 2.77 -0.62 -14.35
N ILE A 99 2.06 -0.11 -13.34
CA ILE A 99 2.65 0.69 -12.26
C ILE A 99 3.11 -0.23 -11.13
N LEU A 100 4.39 -0.12 -10.73
CA LEU A 100 4.92 -0.86 -9.58
C LEU A 100 5.06 0.00 -8.34
N SER A 101 5.20 1.32 -8.49
CA SER A 101 5.38 2.25 -7.39
C SER A 101 4.60 3.55 -7.62
N VAL A 102 4.00 4.07 -6.54
CA VAL A 102 3.36 5.39 -6.53
C VAL A 102 3.86 6.20 -5.35
N GLY A 103 4.21 7.46 -5.60
CA GLY A 103 4.45 8.45 -4.56
C GLY A 103 3.30 9.46 -4.49
N ILE A 104 2.74 9.68 -3.31
CA ILE A 104 1.72 10.70 -3.06
C ILE A 104 2.40 11.94 -2.47
N SER A 105 2.28 13.10 -3.12
CA SER A 105 3.01 14.32 -2.70
C SER A 105 2.29 15.59 -3.12
N THR A 106 2.78 16.79 -2.78
CA THR A 106 2.27 18.07 -3.32
C THR A 106 2.76 18.33 -4.74
N ARG A 107 3.67 17.50 -5.26
CA ARG A 107 4.31 17.74 -6.55
C ARG A 107 3.39 17.30 -7.69
N PHE A 108 3.63 17.89 -8.85
CA PHE A 108 2.91 17.62 -10.10
C PHE A 108 2.94 16.14 -10.51
N LEU A 109 1.98 15.75 -11.35
CA LEU A 109 1.95 14.44 -12.01
C LEU A 109 3.24 14.21 -12.80
N ARG A 110 4.03 13.23 -12.39
CA ARG A 110 5.34 12.94 -12.98
C ARG A 110 5.66 11.45 -12.92
N THR A 111 6.56 10.99 -13.78
CA THR A 111 7.10 9.63 -13.71
C THR A 111 8.52 9.64 -13.13
N GLY A 112 8.82 8.66 -12.27
CA GLY A 112 10.17 8.37 -11.77
C GLY A 112 10.84 7.27 -12.58
N GLY A 113 10.65 7.29 -13.90
CA GLY A 113 10.87 6.15 -14.80
C GLY A 113 9.55 5.47 -15.19
N PHE A 114 9.61 4.39 -15.97
CA PHE A 114 8.41 3.85 -16.61
C PHE A 114 7.39 3.22 -15.65
N LYS A 115 7.83 2.75 -14.48
CA LYS A 115 6.99 1.98 -13.54
C LYS A 115 6.68 2.72 -12.23
N THR A 116 7.16 3.95 -12.09
CA THR A 116 6.98 4.78 -10.88
C THR A 116 6.27 6.06 -11.25
N VAL A 117 5.21 6.41 -10.52
CA VAL A 117 4.45 7.65 -10.74
C VAL A 117 4.35 8.48 -9.47
N LEU A 118 4.24 9.79 -9.63
CA LEU A 118 4.01 10.76 -8.57
C LEU A 118 2.64 11.39 -8.80
N ILE A 119 1.80 11.40 -7.77
CA ILE A 119 0.41 11.88 -7.85
C ILE A 119 0.17 12.93 -6.75
N PRO A 120 -0.31 14.12 -7.12
CA PRO A 120 -0.83 15.08 -6.15
C PRO A 120 -2.02 14.51 -5.39
N TRP A 121 -2.04 14.62 -4.05
CA TRP A 121 -3.21 14.15 -3.28
C TRP A 121 -4.49 14.94 -3.57
N ASP A 122 -4.33 16.16 -4.07
CA ASP A 122 -5.38 17.12 -4.41
C ASP A 122 -5.66 17.21 -5.91
N ALA A 123 -5.04 16.35 -6.73
CA ALA A 123 -5.34 16.25 -8.15
C ALA A 123 -6.79 15.81 -8.39
N SER A 124 -7.35 16.18 -9.53
CA SER A 124 -8.64 15.65 -9.95
C SER A 124 -8.52 14.22 -10.51
N LEU A 125 -9.58 13.44 -10.39
CA LEU A 125 -9.63 12.09 -10.98
C LEU A 125 -9.41 12.12 -12.50
N GLY A 126 -9.92 13.14 -13.19
CA GLY A 126 -9.76 13.31 -14.63
C GLY A 126 -8.30 13.48 -15.03
N GLU A 127 -7.57 14.34 -14.32
CA GLU A 127 -6.13 14.58 -14.57
C GLU A 127 -5.31 13.30 -14.37
N VAL A 128 -5.55 12.57 -13.28
CA VAL A 128 -4.82 11.32 -13.00
C VAL A 128 -5.13 10.26 -14.06
N VAL A 129 -6.39 10.13 -14.50
CA VAL A 129 -6.77 9.19 -15.56
C VAL A 129 -6.11 9.54 -16.89
N SER A 130 -6.14 10.82 -17.30
CA SER A 130 -5.48 11.27 -18.53
C SER A 130 -3.98 11.00 -18.47
N PHE A 131 -3.32 11.37 -17.37
CA PHE A 131 -1.89 11.11 -17.16
C PHE A 131 -1.53 9.61 -17.26
N LEU A 132 -2.34 8.73 -16.68
CA LEU A 132 -2.08 7.28 -16.74
C LEU A 132 -2.31 6.70 -18.14
N ARG A 133 -3.19 7.31 -18.96
CA ARG A 133 -3.45 6.89 -20.35
C ARG A 133 -2.37 7.36 -21.32
N GLU A 134 -1.79 8.52 -21.08
CA GLU A 134 -0.73 9.11 -21.91
C GLU A 134 0.63 8.41 -21.76
N LYS A 135 0.68 7.27 -21.09
CA LYS A 135 1.90 6.49 -20.94
C LYS A 135 2.38 5.93 -22.27
N VAL A 136 3.68 6.07 -22.49
CA VAL A 136 4.43 5.42 -23.57
C VAL A 136 4.18 3.92 -23.55
N SER A 137 3.98 3.32 -24.72
CA SER A 137 3.66 1.90 -24.85
C SER A 137 4.81 1.02 -24.35
N LYS A 138 4.52 -0.20 -23.90
CA LYS A 138 5.54 -1.15 -23.43
C LYS A 138 6.63 -1.41 -24.48
N VAL A 139 6.22 -1.51 -25.74
CA VAL A 139 7.12 -1.72 -26.89
C VAL A 139 8.11 -0.56 -27.03
N GLU A 140 7.62 0.69 -26.97
CA GLU A 140 8.49 1.87 -27.07
C GLU A 140 9.40 2.02 -25.85
N GLN A 141 8.92 1.67 -24.65
CA GLN A 141 9.75 1.64 -23.44
C GLN A 141 10.91 0.65 -23.59
N ASP A 142 10.63 -0.57 -24.05
CA ASP A 142 11.65 -1.61 -24.20
C ASP A 142 12.67 -1.24 -25.27
N HIS A 143 12.21 -0.68 -26.39
CA HIS A 143 13.08 -0.15 -27.44
C HIS A 143 13.96 1.02 -26.94
N PHE A 144 13.43 1.91 -26.10
CA PHE A 144 14.23 2.95 -25.47
C PHE A 144 15.30 2.36 -24.53
N LEU A 145 14.94 1.40 -23.69
CA LEU A 145 15.87 0.74 -22.77
C LEU A 145 16.98 -0.01 -23.52
N GLU A 146 16.65 -0.64 -24.65
CA GLU A 146 17.63 -1.27 -25.53
C GLU A 146 18.65 -0.25 -26.07
N LYS A 147 18.18 0.90 -26.58
CA LYS A 147 19.07 1.99 -27.05
C LYS A 147 20.00 2.48 -25.95
N ILE A 148 19.48 2.68 -24.74
CA ILE A 148 20.29 3.09 -23.58
C ILE A 148 21.32 2.01 -23.23
N SER A 149 20.93 0.73 -23.25
CA SER A 149 21.84 -0.40 -22.99
C SER A 149 22.99 -0.44 -24.00
N ILE A 150 22.69 -0.31 -25.30
CA ILE A 150 23.69 -0.25 -26.37
C ILE A 150 24.64 0.94 -26.16
N LEU A 151 24.10 2.12 -25.83
CA LEU A 151 24.91 3.31 -25.59
C LEU A 151 25.84 3.13 -24.39
N LYS A 152 25.33 2.64 -23.26
CA LYS A 152 26.13 2.33 -22.06
C LYS A 152 27.25 1.35 -22.39
N SER A 153 26.97 0.29 -23.15
CA SER A 153 27.98 -0.68 -23.59
C SER A 153 29.09 -0.03 -24.44
N LYS A 154 28.73 0.87 -25.38
CA LYS A 154 29.71 1.62 -26.18
C LYS A 154 30.60 2.52 -25.32
N ILE A 155 30.02 3.24 -24.35
CA ILE A 155 30.77 4.10 -23.41
C ILE A 155 31.71 3.24 -22.56
N ASN A 156 31.20 2.15 -21.97
CA ASN A 156 32.00 1.24 -21.14
C ASN A 156 33.21 0.69 -21.89
N ARG A 157 33.03 0.25 -23.13
CA ARG A 157 34.12 -0.23 -23.99
C ARG A 157 35.13 0.87 -24.34
N LYS A 158 34.65 2.07 -24.67
CA LYS A 158 35.51 3.20 -25.09
C LYS A 158 36.37 3.73 -23.94
N PHE A 159 35.79 3.86 -22.75
CA PHE A 159 36.47 4.43 -21.58
C PHE A 159 37.03 3.37 -20.61
N ARG A 160 36.86 2.09 -20.92
CA ARG A 160 37.26 0.95 -20.07
C ARG A 160 36.68 1.03 -18.65
N ILE A 161 35.47 1.58 -18.51
CA ILE A 161 34.74 1.61 -17.24
C ILE A 161 33.92 0.33 -17.09
N PHE A 162 33.93 -0.26 -15.89
CA PHE A 162 33.25 -1.53 -15.62
C PHE A 162 31.72 -1.40 -15.70
N SER A 163 31.18 -0.31 -15.16
CA SER A 163 29.75 -0.03 -15.22
C SER A 163 29.49 1.48 -15.21
N LEU A 164 28.47 1.92 -15.94
CA LEU A 164 27.98 3.29 -15.94
C LEU A 164 26.59 3.34 -15.29
N TYR A 165 26.56 3.83 -14.05
CA TYR A 165 25.33 4.09 -13.32
C TYR A 165 24.81 5.48 -13.68
N CYS A 166 23.52 5.59 -13.95
CA CYS A 166 22.84 6.86 -14.14
C CYS A 166 21.64 6.83 -13.19
N SER A 167 21.61 7.77 -12.26
CA SER A 167 20.47 8.03 -11.37
C SER A 167 19.32 8.66 -12.15
#